data_AF-A0A223HEI2-F1
#
_entry.id   AF-A0A223HEI2-F1
#
_cell.length_a   1.000
_cell.length_b   1.000
_cell.length_c   1.000
_cell.angle_alpha   90.00
_cell.angle_beta   90.00
_cell.angle_gamma   90.00
#
_symmetry.space_group_name_H-M   'P 1'
#
loop_
_entity.id
_entity.type
_entity.pdbx_description
1 polymer ?
#
loop_
_entity_poly.entity_id
_entity_poly.type
_entity_poly.pdbx_seq_one_letter_code
_entity_poly.pdbx_strand_id
1 'polypeptide(L)'
;MTQPQRAIRRPPGPDQPVSLGIDAETLSTLTGLQRAYGDLVSMVRPNGRLAYFVNDPDEVRRILVRRHGRYRKGPGFERVKMLLGNGLIVSDGDVWRRSRTMIQPAFSRQNVHLLLKVMVECSDRRAVRWAAAARDGETLNTTAETCDFALELILISIFGDDYERCIVTDGENPFAFLSRDSTRDLSVVMKVRRLRQPLMQVIGKPGK
;
A
#
# COMPACT_ATOMS: atom_id res chain seq x y z
N MET A 1 29.53 -0.48 -39.29
CA MET A 1 28.36 0.29 -39.78
C MET A 1 27.37 0.43 -38.65
N THR A 2 27.30 1.61 -38.04
CA THR A 2 26.39 1.93 -36.92
C THR A 2 25.03 2.25 -37.50
N GLN A 3 24.00 1.41 -37.26
CA GLN A 3 22.65 1.74 -37.70
C GLN A 3 22.20 3.06 -37.04
N PRO A 4 21.59 3.99 -37.78
CA PRO A 4 21.07 5.22 -37.19
C PRO A 4 19.96 4.88 -36.20
N GLN A 5 20.16 5.24 -34.93
CA GLN A 5 19.14 5.15 -33.89
C GLN A 5 17.95 6.00 -34.32
N ARG A 6 16.83 5.35 -34.64
CA ARG A 6 15.57 6.02 -34.97
C ARG A 6 15.21 6.99 -33.84
N ALA A 7 15.12 8.28 -34.15
CA ALA A 7 14.79 9.31 -33.18
C ALA A 7 13.47 8.93 -32.47
N ILE A 8 13.53 8.77 -31.15
CA ILE A 8 12.37 8.37 -30.35
C ILE A 8 11.40 9.56 -30.33
N ARG A 9 10.29 9.45 -31.07
CA ARG A 9 9.23 10.47 -31.05
C ARG A 9 8.57 10.45 -29.67
N ARG A 10 8.70 11.54 -28.94
CA ARG A 10 8.10 11.68 -27.60
C ARG A 10 6.59 11.93 -27.72
N PRO A 11 5.77 11.40 -26.79
CA PRO A 11 4.38 11.81 -26.64
C PRO A 11 4.28 13.33 -26.38
N PRO A 12 3.14 13.96 -26.74
CA PRO A 12 2.93 15.38 -26.46
C PRO A 12 2.92 15.66 -24.95
N GLY A 13 3.06 16.93 -24.58
CA GLY A 13 2.91 17.36 -23.19
C GLY A 13 3.33 18.81 -22.97
N PRO A 14 3.25 19.30 -21.73
CA PRO A 14 3.51 20.69 -21.42
C PRO A 14 5.00 21.03 -21.51
N ASP A 15 5.28 22.24 -22.00
CA ASP A 15 6.64 22.79 -22.02
C ASP A 15 7.15 23.17 -20.62
N GLN A 16 6.22 23.54 -19.72
CA GLN A 16 6.54 23.90 -18.34
C GLN A 16 6.64 22.67 -17.43
N PRO A 17 7.53 22.70 -16.41
CA PRO A 17 7.61 21.62 -15.44
C PRO A 17 6.29 21.39 -14.69
N VAL A 18 5.91 20.12 -14.54
CA VAL A 18 4.68 19.72 -13.83
C VAL A 18 5.04 19.18 -12.46
N SER A 19 4.53 19.83 -11.41
CA SER A 19 4.58 19.30 -10.04
C SER A 19 3.43 18.32 -9.78
N LEU A 20 3.72 17.24 -9.06
CA LEU A 20 2.77 16.19 -8.66
C LEU A 20 3.24 15.71 -7.29
N GLY A 21 2.34 15.58 -6.35
CA GLY A 21 2.61 15.15 -4.99
C GLY A 21 1.73 13.98 -4.58
N ILE A 22 1.54 13.87 -3.27
CA ILE A 22 0.51 13.00 -2.67
C ILE A 22 -0.47 13.95 -2.01
N ASP A 23 -1.20 14.67 -2.86
CA ASP A 23 -2.09 15.78 -2.49
C ASP A 23 -3.33 15.79 -3.40
N ALA A 24 -4.33 16.59 -3.03
CA ALA A 24 -5.61 16.64 -3.73
C ALA A 24 -5.47 17.26 -5.13
N GLU A 25 -4.52 18.16 -5.31
CA GLU A 25 -4.25 18.90 -6.54
C GLU A 25 -3.68 18.00 -7.63
N THR A 26 -2.97 16.93 -7.25
CA THR A 26 -2.36 15.97 -8.18
C THR A 26 -3.40 15.36 -9.11
N LEU A 27 -4.58 14.97 -8.61
CA LEU A 27 -5.62 14.37 -9.45
C LEU A 27 -6.18 15.37 -10.47
N SER A 28 -6.42 16.61 -10.03
CA SER A 28 -6.88 17.70 -10.91
C SER A 28 -5.86 17.97 -12.02
N THR A 29 -4.57 18.02 -11.65
CA THR A 29 -3.46 18.22 -12.59
C THR A 29 -3.40 17.10 -13.63
N LEU A 30 -3.44 15.84 -13.21
CA LEU A 30 -3.41 14.68 -14.12
C LEU A 30 -4.61 14.67 -15.07
N THR A 31 -5.81 14.99 -14.55
CA THR A 31 -7.02 15.08 -15.37
C THR A 31 -6.93 16.21 -16.40
N GLY A 32 -6.39 17.36 -16.00
CA GLY A 32 -6.14 18.49 -16.91
C GLY A 32 -5.17 18.12 -18.03
N LEU A 33 -4.07 17.44 -17.69
CA LEU A 33 -3.08 16.96 -18.66
C LEU A 33 -3.70 15.95 -19.64
N GLN A 34 -4.53 15.02 -19.13
CA GLN A 34 -5.23 14.06 -19.97
C GLN A 34 -6.13 14.76 -21.00
N ARG A 35 -6.93 15.75 -20.55
CA ARG A 35 -7.83 16.50 -21.44
C ARG A 35 -7.08 17.30 -22.50
N ALA A 36 -5.91 17.84 -22.17
CA ALA A 36 -5.14 18.68 -23.08
C ALA A 36 -4.28 17.88 -24.07
N TYR A 37 -3.71 16.74 -23.66
CA TYR A 37 -2.68 16.03 -24.43
C TYR A 37 -3.01 14.56 -24.72
N GLY A 38 -4.13 14.05 -24.19
CA GLY A 38 -4.57 12.65 -24.34
C GLY A 38 -3.98 11.72 -23.27
N ASP A 39 -4.05 10.41 -23.55
CA ASP A 39 -3.76 9.36 -22.55
C ASP A 39 -2.27 8.99 -22.41
N LEU A 40 -1.39 9.62 -23.19
CA LEU A 40 0.06 9.42 -23.07
C LEU A 40 0.76 10.78 -23.16
N VAL A 41 1.24 11.24 -22.01
CA VAL A 41 1.80 12.59 -21.85
C VAL A 41 3.26 12.49 -21.42
N SER A 42 4.16 13.21 -22.08
CA SER A 42 5.53 13.41 -21.61
C SER A 42 5.65 14.73 -20.85
N MET A 43 6.33 14.73 -19.70
CA MET A 43 6.46 15.93 -18.88
C MET A 43 7.81 15.99 -18.19
N VAL A 44 8.27 17.19 -17.89
CA VAL A 44 9.46 17.40 -17.04
C VAL A 44 8.99 17.69 -15.61
N ARG A 45 9.62 17.04 -14.64
CA ARG A 45 9.38 17.27 -13.21
C ARG A 45 10.17 18.49 -12.73
N PRO A 46 9.82 19.15 -11.60
CA PRO A 46 10.57 20.30 -11.10
C PRO A 46 12.07 20.03 -10.85
N ASN A 47 12.45 18.76 -10.64
CA ASN A 47 13.83 18.33 -10.51
C ASN A 47 14.53 18.02 -11.85
N GLY A 48 13.97 18.46 -12.98
CA GLY A 48 14.51 18.28 -14.33
C GLY A 48 14.36 16.87 -14.90
N ARG A 49 13.80 15.91 -14.16
CA ARG A 49 13.64 14.53 -14.64
C ARG A 49 12.47 14.41 -15.59
N LEU A 50 12.68 13.72 -16.71
CA LEU A 50 11.62 13.33 -17.62
C LEU A 50 10.72 12.27 -16.97
N ALA A 51 9.42 12.45 -17.08
CA ALA A 51 8.39 11.54 -16.64
C ALA A 51 7.34 11.34 -17.73
N TYR A 52 6.62 10.23 -17.64
CA TYR A 52 5.50 9.92 -18.53
C TYR A 52 4.26 9.65 -17.68
N PHE A 53 3.17 10.32 -18.01
CA PHE A 53 1.84 9.95 -17.53
C PHE A 53 1.20 9.05 -18.57
N VAL A 54 0.81 7.85 -18.15
CA VAL A 54 0.26 6.79 -19.00
C VAL A 54 -1.11 6.42 -18.45
N ASN A 55 -2.15 6.76 -19.20
CA ASN A 55 -3.55 6.47 -18.89
C ASN A 55 -4.21 5.58 -19.96
N ASP A 56 -3.51 5.27 -21.04
CA ASP A 56 -4.01 4.35 -22.06
C ASP A 56 -4.04 2.91 -21.52
N PRO A 57 -5.18 2.20 -21.60
CA PRO A 57 -5.34 0.89 -20.96
C PRO A 57 -4.44 -0.20 -21.56
N ASP A 58 -4.15 -0.14 -22.87
CA ASP A 58 -3.26 -1.10 -23.53
C ASP A 58 -1.81 -0.87 -23.12
N GLU A 59 -1.40 0.39 -22.99
CA GLU A 59 -0.10 0.79 -22.50
C GLU A 59 0.10 0.46 -21.02
N VAL A 60 -0.89 0.73 -20.18
CA VAL A 60 -0.88 0.31 -18.76
C VAL A 60 -0.75 -1.20 -18.66
N ARG A 61 -1.52 -1.98 -19.43
CA ARG A 61 -1.41 -3.45 -19.47
C ARG A 61 -0.04 -3.89 -20.00
N ARG A 62 0.51 -3.19 -21.00
CA ARG A 62 1.82 -3.49 -21.56
C ARG A 62 2.91 -3.30 -20.51
N ILE A 63 2.89 -2.19 -19.77
CA ILE A 63 3.88 -1.83 -18.76
C ILE A 63 3.74 -2.73 -17.53
N LEU A 64 2.55 -2.83 -16.95
CA LEU A 64 2.33 -3.47 -15.65
C LEU A 64 2.16 -4.98 -15.72
N VAL A 65 1.80 -5.55 -16.88
CA VAL A 65 1.53 -6.99 -17.02
C VAL A 65 2.45 -7.64 -18.05
N ARG A 66 2.40 -7.21 -19.31
CA ARG A 66 3.12 -7.94 -20.39
C ARG A 66 4.63 -7.77 -20.34
N ARG A 67 5.12 -6.60 -19.91
CA ARG A 67 6.54 -6.23 -19.91
C ARG A 67 7.03 -5.71 -18.57
N HIS A 68 6.36 -6.08 -17.47
CA HIS A 68 6.67 -5.58 -16.13
C HIS A 68 8.15 -5.74 -15.74
N GLY A 69 8.81 -6.82 -16.14
CA GLY A 69 10.25 -7.06 -15.88
C GLY A 69 11.21 -6.07 -16.56
N ARG A 70 10.74 -5.23 -17.50
CA ARG A 70 11.53 -4.16 -18.12
C ARG A 70 11.49 -2.86 -17.33
N TYR A 71 10.59 -2.76 -16.35
CA TYR A 71 10.39 -1.56 -15.54
C TYR A 71 10.80 -1.87 -14.11
N ARG A 72 11.44 -0.90 -13.45
CA ARG A 72 11.79 -0.98 -12.03
C ARG A 72 10.94 0.01 -11.27
N LYS A 73 10.70 -0.30 -10.00
CA LYS A 73 10.06 0.65 -9.09
C LYS A 73 10.89 1.92 -9.01
N GLY A 74 10.20 3.06 -9.08
CA GLY A 74 10.83 4.36 -9.11
C GLY A 74 11.37 4.80 -7.75
N PRO A 75 12.05 5.95 -7.69
CA PRO A 75 12.65 6.51 -6.47
C PRO A 75 11.64 6.73 -5.32
N GLY A 76 10.34 6.82 -5.62
CA GLY A 76 9.30 6.91 -4.60
C GLY A 76 9.26 5.72 -3.62
N PHE A 77 9.79 4.56 -4.01
CA PHE A 77 9.83 3.38 -3.15
C PHE A 77 11.00 3.36 -2.16
N GLU A 78 11.98 4.26 -2.26
CA GLU A 78 13.10 4.32 -1.31
C GLU A 78 12.63 4.69 0.10
N ARG A 79 11.65 5.60 0.22
CA ARG A 79 11.05 5.94 1.53
C ARG A 79 10.30 4.75 2.12
N VAL A 80 9.59 3.99 1.28
CA VAL A 80 8.89 2.76 1.69
C VAL A 80 9.88 1.70 2.16
N LYS A 81 11.04 1.61 1.52
CA LYS A 81 12.11 0.68 1.90
C LYS A 81 12.72 1.05 3.26
N MET A 82 12.88 2.34 3.55
CA MET A 82 13.30 2.81 4.88
C MET A 82 12.28 2.47 5.97
N LEU A 83 10.98 2.48 5.63
CA LEU A 83 9.88 2.16 6.53
C LEU A 83 9.75 0.65 6.78
N LEU A 84 9.70 -0.15 5.72
CA LEU A 84 9.24 -1.55 5.75
C LEU A 84 10.35 -2.57 5.45
N GLY A 85 11.58 -2.12 5.24
CA GLY A 85 12.70 -2.98 4.84
C GLY A 85 12.54 -3.57 3.43
N ASN A 86 13.19 -4.70 3.16
CA ASN A 86 13.18 -5.38 1.86
C ASN A 86 11.93 -6.26 1.66
N GLY A 87 10.75 -5.69 1.84
CA GLY A 87 9.47 -6.38 1.64
C GLY A 87 9.01 -6.42 0.17
N LEU A 88 7.95 -7.20 -0.09
CA LEU A 88 7.39 -7.40 -1.44
C LEU A 88 7.05 -6.09 -2.17
N ILE A 89 6.59 -5.08 -1.43
CA ILE A 89 6.24 -3.77 -1.98
C ILE A 89 7.45 -3.03 -2.58
N VAL A 90 8.66 -3.25 -2.08
CA VAL A 90 9.88 -2.56 -2.56
C VAL A 90 10.78 -3.43 -3.44
N SER A 91 10.67 -4.76 -3.35
CA SER A 91 11.52 -5.66 -4.15
C SER A 91 11.11 -5.66 -5.63
N ASP A 92 12.09 -5.84 -6.53
CA ASP A 92 11.91 -6.09 -7.96
C ASP A 92 12.56 -7.42 -8.37
N GLY A 93 12.30 -7.87 -9.61
CA GLY A 93 13.00 -9.00 -10.23
C GLY A 93 12.87 -10.31 -9.47
N ASP A 94 13.99 -11.03 -9.31
CA ASP A 94 14.01 -12.37 -8.73
C ASP A 94 13.71 -12.39 -7.22
N VAL A 95 14.06 -11.32 -6.50
CA VAL A 95 13.71 -11.19 -5.09
C VAL A 95 12.19 -11.08 -4.94
N TRP A 96 11.57 -10.18 -5.72
CA TRP A 96 10.11 -10.06 -5.75
C TRP A 96 9.44 -11.37 -6.14
N ARG A 97 9.93 -12.05 -7.19
CA ARG A 97 9.35 -13.30 -7.68
C ARG A 97 9.37 -14.37 -6.60
N ARG A 98 10.52 -14.59 -5.95
CA ARG A 98 10.67 -15.57 -4.86
C ARG A 98 9.74 -15.26 -3.69
N SER A 99 9.76 -14.02 -3.18
CA SER A 99 8.91 -13.62 -2.05
C SER A 99 7.42 -13.72 -2.40
N ARG A 100 7.02 -13.36 -3.63
CA ARG A 100 5.63 -13.48 -4.08
C ARG A 100 5.18 -14.93 -4.17
N THR A 101 5.98 -15.79 -4.79
CA THR A 101 5.65 -17.23 -4.90
C THR A 101 5.49 -17.86 -3.53
N MET A 102 6.32 -17.48 -2.55
CA MET A 102 6.25 -18.02 -1.19
C MET A 102 4.97 -17.61 -0.45
N ILE A 103 4.52 -16.35 -0.57
CA ILE A 103 3.34 -15.86 0.17
C ILE A 103 2.02 -16.15 -0.55
N GLN A 104 2.03 -16.37 -1.87
CA GLN A 104 0.81 -16.51 -2.66
C GLN A 104 -0.15 -17.63 -2.19
N PRO A 105 0.31 -18.80 -1.71
CA PRO A 105 -0.57 -19.83 -1.15
C PRO A 105 -1.41 -19.35 0.05
N ALA A 106 -0.90 -18.43 0.87
CA ALA A 106 -1.64 -17.85 1.99
C ALA A 106 -2.89 -17.07 1.53
N PHE A 107 -2.92 -16.64 0.26
CA PHE A 107 -4.04 -15.95 -0.37
C PHE A 107 -4.92 -16.88 -1.23
N SER A 108 -4.85 -18.19 -1.04
CA SER A 108 -5.74 -19.14 -1.71
C SER A 108 -7.20 -18.92 -1.31
N ARG A 109 -8.15 -19.33 -2.18
CA ARG A 109 -9.59 -19.22 -1.88
C ARG A 109 -9.96 -19.90 -0.57
N GLN A 110 -9.35 -21.04 -0.26
CA GLN A 110 -9.57 -21.76 1.00
C GLN A 110 -9.10 -20.94 2.20
N ASN A 111 -7.89 -20.38 2.15
CA ASN A 111 -7.37 -19.55 3.24
C ASN A 111 -8.17 -18.26 3.42
N VAL A 112 -8.60 -17.62 2.32
CA VAL A 112 -9.51 -16.46 2.39
C VAL A 112 -10.86 -16.84 2.99
N HIS A 113 -11.38 -18.05 2.71
CA HIS A 113 -12.64 -18.51 3.29
C HIS A 113 -12.55 -18.69 4.81
N LEU A 114 -11.40 -19.15 5.34
CA LEU A 114 -11.17 -19.24 6.79
C LEU A 114 -11.25 -17.86 7.47
N LEU A 115 -10.84 -16.79 6.77
CA LEU A 115 -10.95 -15.43 7.29
C LEU A 115 -12.39 -14.92 7.39
N LEU A 116 -13.36 -15.51 6.69
CA LEU A 116 -14.75 -15.06 6.76
C LEU A 116 -15.32 -15.18 8.18
N LYS A 117 -14.94 -16.23 8.91
CA LYS A 117 -15.36 -16.40 10.31
C LYS A 117 -14.88 -15.23 11.16
N VAL A 118 -13.60 -14.86 11.02
CA VAL A 118 -12.99 -13.72 11.70
C VAL A 118 -13.68 -12.41 11.29
N MET A 119 -13.99 -12.24 10.00
CA MET A 119 -14.69 -11.06 9.51
C MET A 119 -16.08 -10.89 10.15
N VAL A 120 -16.84 -11.98 10.26
CA VAL A 120 -18.16 -11.98 10.92
C VAL A 120 -18.01 -11.63 12.40
N GLU A 121 -17.11 -12.30 13.13
CA GLU A 121 -16.89 -12.04 14.56
C GLU A 121 -16.46 -10.58 14.84
N CYS A 122 -15.54 -10.03 14.04
CA CYS A 122 -15.11 -8.63 14.14
C CYS A 122 -16.24 -7.65 13.79
N SER A 123 -17.15 -8.03 12.89
CA SER A 123 -18.30 -7.22 12.49
C SER A 123 -19.37 -7.21 13.58
N ASP A 124 -19.67 -8.37 14.18
CA ASP A 124 -20.65 -8.50 15.25
C ASP A 124 -20.26 -7.67 16.48
N ARG A 125 -18.98 -7.72 16.88
CA ARG A 125 -18.47 -6.87 17.98
C ARG A 125 -18.67 -5.38 17.70
N ARG A 126 -18.42 -4.94 16.46
CA ARG A 126 -18.64 -3.54 16.06
C ARG A 126 -20.11 -3.18 16.02
N ALA A 127 -20.97 -4.07 15.51
CA ALA A 127 -22.41 -3.84 15.47
C ALA A 127 -22.99 -3.61 16.87
N VAL A 128 -22.56 -4.38 17.87
CA VAL A 128 -22.94 -4.17 19.28
C VAL A 128 -22.52 -2.78 19.77
N ARG A 129 -21.27 -2.38 19.52
CA ARG A 129 -20.75 -1.06 19.92
C ARG A 129 -21.48 0.08 19.21
N TRP A 130 -21.71 -0.05 17.90
CA TRP A 130 -22.40 0.97 17.11
C TRP A 130 -23.86 1.11 17.54
N ALA A 131 -24.53 0.01 17.87
CA ALA A 131 -25.89 0.04 18.41
C ALA A 131 -25.94 0.73 19.78
N ALA A 132 -24.91 0.58 20.62
CA ALA A 132 -24.81 1.32 21.88
C ALA A 132 -24.62 2.83 21.63
N ALA A 133 -23.63 3.21 20.82
CA ALA A 133 -23.38 4.59 20.44
C ALA A 133 -24.65 5.26 19.86
N ALA A 134 -25.39 4.56 19.00
CA ALA A 134 -26.63 5.06 18.42
C ALA A 134 -27.73 5.29 19.47
N ARG A 135 -27.86 4.42 20.48
CA ARG A 135 -28.82 4.61 21.59
C ARG A 135 -28.47 5.84 22.43
N ASP A 136 -27.18 6.09 22.61
CA ASP A 136 -26.67 7.20 23.42
C ASP A 136 -26.60 8.51 22.63
N GLY A 137 -26.98 8.50 21.34
CA GLY A 137 -26.93 9.67 20.45
C GLY A 137 -25.52 10.08 20.04
N GLU A 138 -24.54 9.19 20.22
CA GLU A 138 -23.15 9.44 19.88
C GLU A 138 -22.90 9.35 18.37
N THR A 139 -21.94 10.14 17.88
CA THR A 139 -21.50 10.09 16.48
C THR A 139 -20.25 9.22 16.34
N LEU A 140 -20.14 8.54 15.19
CA LEU A 140 -19.01 7.67 14.87
C LEU A 140 -18.27 8.19 13.64
N ASN A 141 -16.95 8.13 13.68
CA ASN A 141 -16.12 8.43 12.52
C ASN A 141 -15.97 7.16 11.67
N THR A 142 -16.74 7.06 10.57
CA THR A 142 -16.72 5.88 9.68
C THR A 142 -15.34 5.56 9.14
N THR A 143 -14.52 6.57 8.84
CA THR A 143 -13.16 6.37 8.36
C THR A 143 -12.30 5.69 9.43
N ALA A 144 -12.34 6.19 10.66
CA ALA A 144 -11.60 5.60 11.78
C ALA A 144 -12.07 4.16 12.05
N GLU A 145 -13.38 3.93 12.11
CA GLU A 145 -13.95 2.61 12.35
C GLU A 145 -13.57 1.59 11.27
N THR A 146 -13.58 2.01 10.00
CA THR A 146 -13.21 1.15 8.86
C THR A 146 -11.72 0.85 8.85
N CYS A 147 -10.87 1.84 9.16
CA CYS A 147 -9.43 1.64 9.29
C CYS A 147 -9.10 0.69 10.44
N ASP A 148 -9.73 0.87 11.60
CA ASP A 148 -9.55 -0.01 12.75
C ASP A 148 -10.05 -1.44 12.46
N PHE A 149 -11.17 -1.59 11.76
CA PHE A 149 -11.67 -2.89 11.28
C PHE A 149 -10.68 -3.60 10.37
N ALA A 150 -10.21 -2.91 9.33
CA ALA A 150 -9.25 -3.47 8.39
C ALA A 150 -7.93 -3.86 9.09
N LEU A 151 -7.46 -3.02 10.02
CA LEU A 151 -6.25 -3.30 10.79
C LEU A 151 -6.40 -4.54 11.67
N GLU A 152 -7.50 -4.64 12.44
CA GLU A 152 -7.78 -5.80 13.28
C GLU A 152 -7.80 -7.09 12.46
N LEU A 153 -8.51 -7.10 11.32
CA LEU A 153 -8.56 -8.27 10.45
C LEU A 153 -7.18 -8.67 9.92
N ILE A 154 -6.39 -7.70 9.47
CA ILE A 154 -5.03 -7.99 8.95
C ILE A 154 -4.16 -8.56 10.06
N LEU A 155 -4.22 -8.02 11.28
CA LEU A 155 -3.42 -8.49 12.41
C LEU A 155 -3.84 -9.89 12.86
N ILE A 156 -5.14 -10.18 12.98
CA ILE A 156 -5.62 -11.54 13.28
C ILE A 156 -5.22 -12.50 12.15
N SER A 157 -5.29 -12.07 10.89
CA SER A 157 -4.90 -12.91 9.75
C SER A 157 -3.41 -13.25 9.75
N ILE A 158 -2.55 -12.35 10.24
CA ILE A 158 -1.10 -12.53 10.28
C ILE A 158 -0.66 -13.32 11.51
N PHE A 159 -1.22 -13.02 12.68
CA PHE A 159 -0.78 -13.56 13.97
C PHE A 159 -1.64 -14.72 14.48
N GLY A 160 -2.83 -14.93 13.94
CA GLY A 160 -3.77 -15.94 14.41
C GLY A 160 -4.02 -15.82 15.91
N ASP A 161 -3.92 -16.94 16.61
CA ASP A 161 -4.12 -17.04 18.07
C ASP A 161 -3.11 -16.22 18.89
N ASP A 162 -1.97 -15.81 18.31
CA ASP A 162 -1.01 -14.94 18.99
C ASP A 162 -1.43 -13.47 19.00
N TYR A 163 -2.46 -13.07 18.25
CA TYR A 163 -2.91 -11.68 18.20
C TYR A 163 -3.32 -11.18 19.61
N GLU A 164 -4.27 -11.85 20.27
CA GLU A 164 -4.71 -11.43 21.60
C GLU A 164 -3.68 -11.74 22.69
N ARG A 165 -2.87 -12.79 22.51
CA ARG A 165 -1.93 -13.26 23.54
C ARG A 165 -0.60 -12.50 23.58
N CYS A 166 -0.14 -12.03 22.43
CA CYS A 166 1.23 -11.56 22.24
C CYS A 166 1.29 -10.17 21.59
N ILE A 167 0.26 -9.74 20.86
CA ILE A 167 0.25 -8.45 20.18
C ILE A 167 -0.53 -7.41 20.96
N VAL A 168 -1.70 -7.76 21.49
CA VAL A 168 -2.44 -6.87 22.39
C VAL A 168 -1.88 -7.01 23.79
N THR A 169 -1.27 -5.94 24.31
CA THR A 169 -0.74 -5.89 25.69
C THR A 169 -1.52 -4.84 26.46
N ASP A 170 -2.07 -5.20 27.62
CA ASP A 170 -2.87 -4.30 28.48
C ASP A 170 -4.05 -3.61 27.75
N GLY A 171 -4.62 -4.28 26.75
CA GLY A 171 -5.71 -3.74 25.92
C GLY A 171 -5.26 -2.78 24.83
N GLU A 172 -3.96 -2.50 24.71
CA GLU A 172 -3.40 -1.65 23.66
C GLU A 172 -2.86 -2.46 22.49
N ASN A 173 -3.28 -2.09 21.28
CA ASN A 173 -2.71 -2.61 20.04
C ASN A 173 -1.54 -1.71 19.60
N PRO A 174 -0.28 -2.18 19.62
CA PRO A 174 0.88 -1.38 19.25
C PRO A 174 0.88 -0.97 17.76
N PHE A 175 0.06 -1.61 16.92
CA PHE A 175 -0.13 -1.25 15.52
C PHE A 175 -1.22 -0.19 15.31
N ALA A 176 -1.99 0.20 16.33
CA ALA A 176 -3.14 1.12 16.20
C ALA A 176 -2.76 2.50 15.62
N PHE A 177 -1.49 2.89 15.65
CA PHE A 177 -1.06 4.11 14.96
C PHE A 177 -1.22 4.03 13.44
N LEU A 178 -1.28 2.83 12.84
CA LEU A 178 -1.42 2.65 11.39
C LEU A 178 -2.80 3.01 10.86
N SER A 179 -3.84 2.84 11.70
CA SER A 179 -5.22 3.21 11.39
C SER A 179 -5.53 4.66 11.74
N ARG A 180 -4.95 5.18 12.82
CA ARG A 180 -5.20 6.54 13.34
C ARG A 180 -4.42 7.63 12.59
N ASP A 181 -3.27 7.29 12.03
CA ASP A 181 -2.39 8.22 11.32
C ASP A 181 -2.27 7.81 9.86
N SER A 182 -2.84 8.61 8.95
CA SER A 182 -2.74 8.40 7.50
C SER A 182 -1.43 8.91 6.92
N THR A 183 -0.67 9.71 7.68
CA THR A 183 0.64 10.17 7.22
C THR A 183 1.62 8.99 7.18
N ARG A 184 2.61 9.09 6.30
CA ARG A 184 3.68 8.09 6.13
C ARG A 184 5.04 8.77 6.22
N ASP A 185 5.22 9.47 7.34
CA ASP A 185 6.37 10.31 7.61
C ASP A 185 7.52 9.59 8.35
N LEU A 186 8.53 10.34 8.80
CA LEU A 186 9.66 9.76 9.54
C LEU A 186 9.26 9.30 10.96
N SER A 187 8.24 9.91 11.57
CA SER A 187 7.73 9.49 12.87
C SER A 187 7.13 8.08 12.80
N VAL A 188 6.46 7.76 11.69
CA VAL A 188 5.93 6.42 11.40
C VAL A 188 7.05 5.39 11.31
N VAL A 189 8.21 5.73 10.73
CA VAL A 189 9.40 4.84 10.72
C VAL A 189 9.80 4.45 12.14
N MET A 190 9.84 5.42 13.05
CA MET A 190 10.25 5.16 14.43
C MET A 190 9.23 4.30 15.16
N LYS A 191 7.93 4.51 14.94
CA LYS A 191 6.85 3.66 15.48
C LYS A 191 6.96 2.23 14.92
N VAL A 192 7.16 2.06 13.62
CA VAL A 192 7.35 0.74 13.00
C VAL A 192 8.57 0.01 13.54
N ARG A 193 9.68 0.71 13.78
CA ARG A 193 10.88 0.10 14.40
C ARG A 193 10.62 -0.45 15.79
N ARG A 194 9.75 0.18 16.58
CA ARG A 194 9.36 -0.30 17.92
C ARG A 194 8.55 -1.59 17.87
N LEU A 195 7.84 -1.87 16.76
CA LEU A 195 7.12 -3.12 16.56
C LEU A 195 8.03 -4.35 16.44
N ARG A 196 9.35 -4.16 16.24
CA ARG A 196 10.29 -5.28 16.19
C ARG A 196 10.25 -6.13 17.47
N GLN A 197 10.12 -5.51 18.63
CA GLN A 197 10.13 -6.23 19.91
C GLN A 197 8.94 -7.20 20.06
N PRO A 198 7.66 -6.77 19.91
CA PRO A 198 6.54 -7.70 19.97
C PRO A 198 6.59 -8.75 18.85
N LEU A 199 7.04 -8.39 17.64
CA LEU A 199 7.21 -9.36 16.55
C LEU A 199 8.21 -10.47 16.89
N MET A 200 9.34 -10.13 17.52
CA MET A 200 10.34 -11.13 17.92
C MET A 200 9.82 -12.05 19.04
N GLN A 201 8.90 -11.59 19.89
CA GLN A 201 8.27 -12.43 20.91
C GLN A 201 7.35 -13.49 20.29
N VAL A 202 6.66 -13.15 19.19
CA VAL A 202 5.84 -14.11 18.44
C VAL A 202 6.73 -15.11 17.70
N ILE A 203 7.76 -14.64 16.99
CA ILE A 203 8.66 -15.50 16.20
C ILE A 203 9.53 -16.41 17.07
N GLY A 204 9.96 -15.94 18.25
CA GLY A 204 10.89 -16.63 19.12
C GLY A 204 10.30 -17.75 19.98
N LYS A 205 8.98 -17.96 19.96
CA LYS A 205 8.34 -19.08 20.66
C LYS A 205 8.39 -20.34 19.78
N PRO A 206 8.89 -21.48 20.27
CA PRO A 206 8.70 -22.74 19.56
C PRO A 206 7.19 -23.02 19.47
N GLY A 207 6.70 -23.30 18.26
CA GLY A 207 5.32 -23.71 18.04
C GLY A 207 4.99 -24.89 18.95
N LYS A 208 3.92 -24.77 19.74
CA LYS A 208 3.37 -25.88 20.50
C LYS A 208 2.66 -26.86 19.58
#